data_AF-A0A3S7SYZ0-F1
#
_entry.id   AF-A0A3S7SYZ0-F1
#
_cell.length_a   1.000
_cell.length_b   1.000
_cell.length_c   1.000
_cell.angle_alpha   90.00
_cell.angle_beta   90.00
_cell.angle_gamma   90.00
#
_symmetry.space_group_name_H-M   'P 1'
#
loop_
_entity.id
_entity.type
_entity.pdbx_description
1 polymer ?
#
loop_
_entity_poly.entity_id
_entity_poly.type
_entity_poly.pdbx_seq_one_letter_code
_entity_poly.pdbx_strand_id
1 'polypeptide(L)'
;MEQSFRIALCMCLLIGYLQATPVPTPQSCFEMDDLRFHLLHGSCKNNVTLTTPTNVKETCYSAAMERFMEGLERAQTECNGDNERFSQTLEALKVGNECYKHTNSSQCDLEAETQQFDEFVYATEAFVQLLNTKKRQ
;
A
#
# COMPACT_ATOMS: atom_id res chain seq x y z
N MET A 1 -18.01 27.65 39.91
CA MET A 1 -16.71 27.01 40.21
C MET A 1 -16.76 25.48 40.03
N GLU A 2 -17.88 24.81 40.34
CA GLU A 2 -18.01 23.34 40.16
C GLU A 2 -18.00 22.83 38.71
N GLN A 3 -18.58 23.59 37.76
CA GLN A 3 -18.70 23.17 36.37
C GLN A 3 -17.32 23.06 35.68
N SER A 4 -16.44 24.03 35.92
CA SER A 4 -15.07 24.05 35.40
C SER A 4 -14.25 22.88 35.95
N PHE A 5 -14.47 22.53 37.22
CA PHE A 5 -13.82 21.39 37.88
C PHE A 5 -14.29 20.04 37.33
N ARG A 6 -15.58 19.89 37.06
CA ARG A 6 -16.15 18.69 36.42
C ARG A 6 -15.59 18.49 35.00
N ILE A 7 -15.48 19.56 34.22
CA ILE A 7 -14.91 19.50 32.87
C ILE A 7 -13.43 19.11 32.94
N ALA A 8 -12.67 19.72 33.86
CA ALA A 8 -11.26 19.38 34.04
C ALA A 8 -11.05 17.90 34.42
N LEU A 9 -11.86 17.36 35.33
CA LEU A 9 -11.83 15.94 35.70
C LEU A 9 -12.15 15.02 34.52
N CYS A 10 -13.18 15.34 33.72
CA CYS A 10 -13.50 14.56 32.53
C CYS A 10 -12.36 14.59 31.50
N MET A 11 -11.73 15.75 31.29
CA MET A 11 -10.61 15.89 30.36
C MET A 11 -9.37 15.12 30.85
N CYS A 12 -9.05 15.17 32.14
CA CYS A 12 -7.94 14.41 32.72
C CYS A 12 -8.16 12.89 32.62
N LEU A 13 -9.39 12.42 32.82
CA LEU A 13 -9.73 10.99 32.67
C LEU A 13 -9.63 10.53 31.22
N LEU A 14 -10.08 11.35 30.26
CA LEU A 14 -9.93 11.07 28.83
C LEU A 14 -8.46 11.04 28.41
N ILE A 15 -7.66 12.01 28.85
CA ILE A 15 -6.22 12.07 28.56
C ILE A 15 -5.50 10.87 29.19
N GLY A 16 -5.82 10.52 30.44
CA GLY A 16 -5.27 9.35 31.11
C GLY A 16 -5.64 8.04 30.43
N TYR A 17 -6.88 7.90 29.95
CA TYR A 17 -7.33 6.75 29.17
C TYR A 17 -6.58 6.65 27.83
N LEU A 18 -6.45 7.76 27.09
CA LEU A 18 -5.69 7.82 25.83
C LEU A 18 -4.19 7.51 26.01
N GLN A 19 -3.60 7.82 27.15
CA GLN A 19 -2.21 7.47 27.46
C GLN A 19 -2.05 6.00 27.91
N ALA A 20 -3.07 5.40 28.52
CA ALA A 20 -3.05 4.01 28.97
C ALA A 20 -3.33 3.01 27.84
N THR A 21 -4.11 3.40 26.84
CA THR A 21 -4.27 2.67 25.57
C THR A 21 -3.59 3.46 24.46
N PRO A 22 -2.27 3.31 24.25
CA PRO A 22 -1.64 3.91 23.09
C PRO A 22 -2.38 3.46 21.84
N VAL A 23 -2.69 4.41 20.96
CA VAL A 23 -3.21 4.10 19.62
C VAL A 23 -2.33 2.99 19.04
N PRO A 24 -2.90 1.85 18.61
CA PRO A 24 -2.09 0.78 18.05
C PRO A 24 -1.25 1.39 16.93
N THR A 25 0.08 1.39 17.11
CA THR A 25 0.96 1.76 16.01
C THR A 25 0.64 0.83 14.84
N PRO A 26 0.44 1.36 13.61
CA PRO A 26 0.07 0.51 12.48
C PRO A 26 1.04 -0.66 12.39
N GLN A 27 0.53 -1.87 12.64
CA GLN A 27 1.31 -3.11 12.54
C GLN A 27 1.63 -3.46 11.07
N SER A 28 0.90 -2.84 10.14
CA SER A 28 1.04 -2.96 8.69
C SER A 28 1.44 -1.62 8.08
N CYS A 29 2.12 -1.70 6.95
CA CYS A 29 2.44 -0.50 6.15
C CYS A 29 1.34 -0.17 5.16
N PHE A 30 0.56 -1.17 4.81
CA PHE A 30 -0.53 -1.03 3.88
C PHE A 30 -1.80 -1.45 4.60
N GLU A 31 -2.78 -0.56 4.66
CA GLU A 31 -4.13 -0.97 4.97
C GLU A 31 -4.77 -1.53 3.70
N MET A 32 -5.09 -2.84 3.72
CA MET A 32 -5.51 -3.54 2.50
C MET A 32 -6.80 -2.96 1.91
N ASP A 33 -7.70 -2.46 2.77
CA ASP A 33 -8.95 -1.85 2.34
C ASP A 33 -8.74 -0.50 1.62
N ASP A 34 -7.67 0.24 1.97
CA ASP A 34 -7.33 1.52 1.33
C ASP A 34 -6.75 1.32 -0.08
N LEU A 35 -6.16 0.16 -0.36
CA LEU A 35 -5.59 -0.18 -1.67
C LEU A 35 -6.66 -0.45 -2.74
N ARG A 36 -7.87 -0.85 -2.34
CA ARG A 36 -9.03 -1.02 -3.24
C ARG A 36 -8.77 -1.88 -4.50
N PHE A 37 -7.90 -2.89 -4.44
CA PHE A 37 -7.59 -3.77 -5.58
C PHE A 37 -8.83 -4.39 -6.24
N HIS A 38 -9.86 -4.69 -5.46
CA HIS A 38 -11.15 -5.19 -5.95
C HIS A 38 -11.84 -4.24 -6.96
N LEU A 39 -11.55 -2.94 -6.93
CA LEU A 39 -12.07 -1.96 -7.90
C LEU A 39 -11.25 -1.89 -9.19
N LEU A 40 -10.02 -2.41 -9.16
CA LEU A 40 -9.14 -2.51 -10.32
C LEU A 40 -9.45 -3.76 -11.13
N HIS A 41 -9.78 -4.90 -10.52
CA HIS A 41 -10.12 -6.12 -11.25
C HIS A 41 -11.24 -5.91 -12.28
N GLY A 42 -11.00 -6.33 -13.52
CA GLY A 42 -11.93 -6.15 -14.64
C GLY A 42 -12.15 -4.70 -15.08
N SER A 43 -11.40 -3.72 -14.53
CA SER A 43 -11.47 -2.31 -14.94
C SER A 43 -10.80 -2.05 -16.30
N CYS A 44 -9.83 -2.91 -16.68
CA CYS A 44 -9.15 -2.84 -17.96
C CYS A 44 -9.72 -3.86 -18.94
N LYS A 45 -10.38 -3.38 -20.00
CA LYS A 45 -10.88 -4.25 -21.09
C LYS A 45 -9.87 -4.45 -22.22
N ASN A 46 -8.77 -3.71 -22.18
CA ASN A 46 -7.70 -3.80 -23.15
C ASN A 46 -6.75 -4.93 -22.74
N ASN A 47 -6.16 -5.62 -23.73
CA ASN A 47 -5.12 -6.62 -23.50
C ASN A 47 -3.78 -5.93 -23.14
N VAL A 48 -3.78 -5.19 -22.03
CA VAL A 48 -2.59 -4.53 -21.50
C VAL A 48 -1.74 -5.59 -20.82
N THR A 49 -0.47 -5.61 -21.17
CA THR A 49 0.52 -6.51 -20.60
C THR A 49 1.52 -5.71 -19.79
N LEU A 50 1.70 -6.11 -18.53
CA LEU A 50 2.50 -5.41 -17.54
C LEU A 50 3.60 -6.31 -17.00
N THR A 51 4.65 -5.68 -16.47
CA THR A 51 5.84 -6.38 -16.01
C THR A 51 5.77 -6.57 -14.50
N THR A 52 5.79 -7.83 -14.06
CA THR A 52 5.72 -8.24 -12.66
C THR A 52 7.08 -8.77 -12.20
N PRO A 53 7.68 -8.25 -11.13
CA PRO A 53 8.93 -8.77 -10.60
C PRO A 53 8.75 -10.14 -9.91
N THR A 54 9.65 -11.09 -10.13
CA THR A 54 9.50 -12.50 -9.67
C THR A 54 10.50 -12.94 -8.61
N ASN A 55 11.70 -12.36 -8.57
CA ASN A 55 12.81 -12.78 -7.69
C ASN A 55 13.09 -11.76 -6.55
N VAL A 56 12.04 -11.16 -5.99
CA VAL A 56 12.17 -10.05 -5.04
C VAL A 56 12.81 -10.47 -3.72
N LYS A 57 13.99 -9.93 -3.42
CA LYS A 57 14.69 -10.08 -2.13
C LYS A 57 14.19 -9.06 -1.11
N GLU A 58 14.33 -9.36 0.18
CA GLU A 58 13.91 -8.47 1.29
C GLU A 58 14.53 -7.07 1.21
N THR A 59 15.79 -6.97 0.78
CA THR A 59 16.47 -5.68 0.57
C THR A 59 15.92 -4.89 -0.61
N CYS A 60 15.10 -5.48 -1.47
CA CYS A 60 14.63 -4.90 -2.73
C CYS A 60 13.14 -4.62 -2.75
N TYR A 61 12.46 -4.66 -1.59
CA TYR A 61 11.02 -4.42 -1.51
C TYR A 61 10.58 -3.05 -2.04
N SER A 62 11.29 -1.97 -1.69
CA SER A 62 10.97 -0.64 -2.24
C SER A 62 11.12 -0.60 -3.76
N ALA A 63 12.21 -1.16 -4.29
CA ALA A 63 12.46 -1.18 -5.73
C ALA A 63 11.44 -2.03 -6.50
N ALA A 64 11.02 -3.17 -5.93
CA ALA A 64 9.96 -3.98 -6.51
C ALA A 64 8.60 -3.28 -6.45
N MET A 65 8.31 -2.58 -5.35
CA MET A 65 7.08 -1.78 -5.22
C MET A 65 7.03 -0.66 -6.26
N GLU A 66 8.15 0.01 -6.51
CA GLU A 66 8.28 1.01 -7.58
C GLU A 66 7.91 0.43 -8.95
N ARG A 67 8.33 -0.81 -9.27
CA ARG A 67 7.94 -1.49 -10.51
C ARG A 67 6.44 -1.74 -10.61
N PHE A 68 5.81 -2.14 -9.51
CA PHE A 68 4.35 -2.31 -9.48
C PHE A 68 3.62 -0.97 -9.66
N MET A 69 4.12 0.11 -9.05
CA MET A 69 3.55 1.46 -9.24
C MET A 69 3.71 1.93 -10.69
N GLU A 70 4.89 1.77 -11.30
CA GLU A 70 5.12 2.08 -12.73
C GLU A 70 4.15 1.29 -13.64
N GLY A 71 3.90 0.02 -13.33
CA GLY A 71 2.95 -0.82 -14.06
C GLY A 71 1.50 -0.31 -13.94
N LEU A 72 1.08 0.12 -12.75
CA LEU A 72 -0.25 0.69 -12.52
C LEU A 72 -0.42 2.07 -13.19
N GLU A 73 0.60 2.92 -13.18
CA GLU A 73 0.59 4.20 -13.92
C GLU A 73 0.44 3.96 -15.43
N ARG A 74 1.16 2.99 -15.96
CA ARG A 74 1.02 2.59 -17.36
C ARG A 74 -0.39 2.06 -17.64
N ALA A 75 -0.92 1.19 -16.79
CA ALA A 75 -2.28 0.67 -16.92
C ALA A 75 -3.33 1.78 -16.87
N GLN A 76 -3.16 2.78 -16.00
CA GLN A 76 -4.06 3.94 -15.93
C GLN A 76 -4.19 4.63 -17.29
N THR A 77 -3.08 4.81 -18.01
CA THR A 77 -3.09 5.43 -19.34
C THR A 77 -3.63 4.53 -20.44
N GLU A 78 -3.33 3.22 -20.39
CA GLU A 78 -3.68 2.29 -21.47
C GLU A 78 -5.10 1.71 -21.36
N CYS A 79 -5.66 1.64 -20.15
CA CYS A 79 -6.95 1.01 -19.91
C CYS A 79 -8.16 1.92 -20.16
N ASN A 80 -7.95 3.22 -20.43
CA ASN A 80 -9.01 4.26 -20.58
C ASN A 80 -10.08 4.20 -19.47
N GLY A 81 -9.70 3.69 -18.30
CA GLY A 81 -10.58 3.41 -17.18
C GLY A 81 -10.81 4.62 -16.30
N ASP A 82 -11.57 4.41 -15.24
CA ASP A 82 -11.85 5.42 -14.21
C ASP A 82 -10.56 5.79 -13.46
N ASN A 83 -9.93 6.90 -13.89
CA ASN A 83 -8.63 7.37 -13.41
C ASN A 83 -8.55 7.48 -11.89
N GLU A 84 -9.68 7.75 -11.23
CA GLU A 84 -9.76 7.91 -9.78
C GLU A 84 -9.35 6.63 -9.04
N ARG A 85 -9.73 5.44 -9.55
CA ARG A 85 -9.44 4.15 -8.90
C ARG A 85 -7.95 3.83 -8.91
N PHE A 86 -7.31 4.08 -10.06
CA PHE A 86 -5.86 3.93 -10.20
C PHE A 86 -5.12 4.91 -9.30
N SER A 87 -5.53 6.18 -9.28
CA SER A 87 -4.92 7.22 -8.44
C SER A 87 -5.01 6.88 -6.94
N GLN A 88 -6.17 6.40 -6.47
CA GLN A 88 -6.34 5.98 -5.07
C GLN A 88 -5.41 4.81 -4.71
N THR A 89 -5.35 3.80 -5.57
CA THR A 89 -4.47 2.64 -5.35
C THR A 89 -2.99 3.05 -5.33
N LEU A 90 -2.58 3.88 -6.30
CA LEU A 90 -1.22 4.39 -6.41
C LEU A 90 -0.81 5.23 -5.19
N GLU A 91 -1.70 6.10 -4.71
CA GLU A 91 -1.44 6.91 -3.51
C GLU A 91 -1.26 6.05 -2.27
N ALA A 92 -2.13 5.06 -2.06
CA ALA A 92 -2.03 4.12 -0.95
C ALA A 92 -0.74 3.29 -1.02
N LEU A 93 -0.34 2.82 -2.21
CA LEU A 93 0.93 2.12 -2.41
C LEU A 93 2.13 3.01 -2.11
N LYS A 94 2.08 4.27 -2.54
CA LYS A 94 3.16 5.24 -2.30
C LYS A 94 3.36 5.49 -0.81
N VAL A 95 2.28 5.77 -0.08
CA VAL A 95 2.32 5.98 1.38
C VAL A 95 2.85 4.73 2.10
N GLY A 96 2.34 3.55 1.74
CA GLY A 96 2.80 2.31 2.36
C GLY A 96 4.24 1.96 2.01
N ASN A 97 4.76 2.40 0.86
CA ASN A 97 6.15 2.18 0.48
C ASN A 97 7.14 2.98 1.37
N GLU A 98 6.73 4.11 1.94
CA GLU A 98 7.58 4.93 2.85
C GLU A 98 8.03 4.17 4.10
N CYS A 99 7.29 3.12 4.47
CA CYS A 99 7.69 2.22 5.54
C CYS A 99 8.99 1.45 5.28
N TYR A 100 9.32 1.21 4.01
CA TYR A 100 10.44 0.39 3.61
C TYR A 100 11.62 1.30 3.30
N LYS A 101 12.83 0.84 3.63
CA LYS A 101 14.02 1.60 3.27
C LYS A 101 14.11 1.66 1.75
N HIS A 102 14.27 2.86 1.22
CA HIS A 102 14.59 3.05 -0.18
C HIS A 102 15.94 2.38 -0.46
N THR A 103 15.88 1.31 -1.22
CA THR A 103 17.06 0.70 -1.83
C THR A 103 17.15 1.23 -3.24
N ASN A 104 18.34 1.64 -3.65
CA ASN A 104 18.55 2.10 -5.01
C ASN A 104 18.19 0.96 -5.97
N SER A 105 17.24 1.19 -6.89
CA SER A 105 16.75 0.14 -7.80
C SER A 105 17.86 -0.47 -8.64
N SER A 106 18.93 0.29 -8.92
CA SER A 106 20.14 -0.19 -9.61
C SER A 106 20.94 -1.26 -8.85
N GLN A 107 20.68 -1.47 -7.56
CA GLN A 107 21.30 -2.52 -6.75
C GLN A 107 20.43 -3.78 -6.68
N CYS A 108 19.25 -3.76 -7.31
CA CYS A 108 18.28 -4.83 -7.30
C CYS A 108 18.13 -5.41 -8.71
N ASP A 109 18.77 -6.56 -8.94
CA ASP A 109 18.59 -7.34 -10.17
C ASP A 109 17.24 -8.08 -10.14
N LEU A 110 16.17 -7.31 -10.39
CA LEU A 110 14.81 -7.82 -10.46
C LEU A 110 14.59 -8.50 -11.81
N GLU A 111 14.42 -9.82 -11.78
CA GLU A 111 13.81 -10.57 -12.86
C GLU A 111 12.33 -10.24 -12.92
N ALA A 112 11.77 -10.25 -14.13
CA ALA A 112 10.39 -9.91 -14.33
C ALA A 112 9.74 -10.72 -15.43
N GLU A 113 8.45 -10.98 -15.25
CA GLU A 113 7.60 -11.67 -16.20
C GLU A 113 6.49 -10.74 -16.68
N THR A 114 6.05 -10.96 -17.91
CA THR A 114 4.94 -10.21 -18.48
C THR A 114 3.63 -10.92 -18.15
N GLN A 115 2.68 -10.20 -17.57
CA GLN A 115 1.38 -10.71 -17.18
C GLN A 115 0.25 -9.85 -17.75
N GLN A 116 -0.94 -10.44 -17.89
CA GLN A 116 -2.13 -9.65 -18.22
C GLN A 116 -2.54 -8.77 -17.04
N PHE A 117 -3.29 -7.71 -17.31
CA PHE A 117 -3.68 -6.73 -16.30
C PHE A 117 -4.26 -7.36 -15.01
N ASP A 118 -5.23 -8.25 -15.10
CA ASP A 118 -5.83 -8.84 -13.89
C ASP A 118 -4.82 -9.70 -13.09
N GLU A 119 -3.97 -10.46 -13.79
CA GLU A 119 -2.89 -11.24 -13.17
C GLU A 119 -1.86 -10.34 -12.48
N PHE A 120 -1.53 -9.21 -13.11
CA PHE A 120 -0.65 -8.20 -12.55
C PHE A 120 -1.25 -7.55 -11.29
N VAL A 121 -2.56 -7.24 -11.28
CA VAL A 121 -3.24 -6.72 -10.09
C VAL A 121 -3.21 -7.75 -8.95
N TYR A 122 -3.47 -9.02 -9.24
CA TYR A 122 -3.33 -10.10 -8.24
C TYR A 122 -1.90 -10.23 -7.71
N ALA A 123 -0.90 -10.15 -8.58
CA ALA A 123 0.50 -10.21 -8.17
C ALA A 123 0.88 -9.02 -7.28
N THR A 124 0.37 -7.82 -7.59
CA THR A 124 0.56 -6.62 -6.78
C THR A 124 -0.06 -6.79 -5.39
N GLU A 125 -1.31 -7.27 -5.33
CA GLU A 125 -2.00 -7.53 -4.07
C GLU A 125 -1.26 -8.57 -3.21
N ALA A 126 -0.88 -9.70 -3.81
CA ALA A 126 -0.13 -10.76 -3.14
C ALA A 126 1.21 -10.25 -2.60
N PHE A 127 1.90 -9.39 -3.35
CA PHE A 127 3.14 -8.77 -2.92
C PHE A 127 2.92 -7.86 -1.71
N VAL A 128 1.88 -7.01 -1.71
CA VAL A 128 1.56 -6.17 -0.56
C VAL A 128 1.18 -7.00 0.68
N GLN A 129 0.43 -8.09 0.51
CA GLN A 129 0.11 -9.01 1.61
C GLN A 129 1.37 -9.67 2.19
N LEU A 130 2.34 -10.05 1.34
CA LEU A 130 3.64 -10.56 1.77
C LEU A 130 4.38 -9.54 2.62
N LEU A 131 4.44 -8.28 2.15
CA LEU A 131 5.09 -7.17 2.86
C LEU A 131 4.48 -6.95 4.26
N ASN A 132 3.16 -6.91 4.35
CA ASN A 132 2.46 -6.81 5.63
C ASN A 132 2.74 -7.99 6.57
N THR A 133 2.89 -9.20 6.04
CA THR A 133 3.25 -10.38 6.85
C THR A 133 4.68 -10.31 7.36
N LYS A 134 5.62 -9.85 6.53
CA LYS A 134 7.04 -9.76 6.87
C LYS A 134 7.35 -8.68 7.90
N LYS A 135 6.60 -7.58 7.94
CA LYS A 135 6.78 -6.53 8.96
C LYS A 135 6.24 -6.92 10.34
N ARG A 136 5.33 -7.91 10.42
CA ARG A 136 4.78 -8.41 11.69
C ARG A 136 5.73 -9.36 12.44
N GLN A 137 6.86 -9.76 11.83
CA GLN A 137 7.90 -10.61 12.42
C GLN A 137 9.09 -9.77 12.90
#